data_AF-A0A950GXS4-F1
#
_entry.id   AF-A0A950GXS4-F1
#
_cell.length_a   1.000
_cell.length_b   1.000
_cell.length_c   1.000
_cell.angle_alpha   90.00
_cell.angle_beta   90.00
_cell.angle_gamma   90.00
#
_symmetry.space_group_name_H-M   'P 1'
#
loop_
_entity.id
_entity.type
_entity.pdbx_description
1 polymer ?
#
loop_
_entity_poly.entity_id
_entity_poly.type
_entity_poly.pdbx_seq_one_letter_code
_entity_poly.pdbx_strand_id
1 'polypeptide(L)'
;VLSPALTAVNNAFVQTMVEHDIPIEAIICELVLSGEVERTYRLLREVGYAVQSEFHSPTSQYGQLSRRGRYDHLDVRSTMRELSDDIESGRFADEWDAERDAGYPRLTALKAEYAGAAVRDYEAELRTRLGPGATAHAAG
;
A
#
# COMPACT_ATOMS: atom_id res chain seq x y z
N VAL A 1 2.12 -8.39 -9.39
CA VAL A 1 3.56 -8.14 -9.08
C VAL A 1 3.77 -7.01 -8.08
N LEU A 2 3.48 -5.74 -8.39
CA LEU A 2 3.77 -4.60 -7.50
C LEU A 2 2.94 -4.56 -6.21
N SER A 3 1.63 -4.80 -6.31
CA SER A 3 0.70 -4.65 -5.17
C SER A 3 1.11 -5.46 -3.92
N PRO A 4 1.42 -6.76 -4.00
CA PRO A 4 1.88 -7.53 -2.84
C PRO A 4 3.15 -6.97 -2.17
N ALA A 5 4.09 -6.42 -2.96
CA ALA A 5 5.29 -5.80 -2.42
C ALA A 5 4.98 -4.52 -1.64
N LEU A 6 4.05 -3.70 -2.14
CA LEU A 6 3.56 -2.52 -1.41
C LEU A 6 2.86 -2.92 -0.11
N THR A 7 2.06 -3.99 -0.12
CA THR A 7 1.45 -4.53 1.10
C THR A 7 2.50 -4.93 2.13
N ALA A 8 3.56 -5.63 1.70
CA ALA A 8 4.65 -6.01 2.61
C ALA A 8 5.36 -4.78 3.23
N VAL A 9 5.65 -3.76 2.41
CA VAL A 9 6.28 -2.52 2.89
C VAL A 9 5.36 -1.76 3.85
N ASN A 10 4.06 -1.65 3.52
CA ASN A 10 3.08 -0.99 4.39
C ASN A 10 2.94 -1.73 5.72
N ASN A 11 2.88 -3.06 5.72
CA ASN A 11 2.80 -3.86 6.94
C ASN A 11 4.04 -3.65 7.81
N ALA A 12 5.24 -3.65 7.22
CA ALA A 12 6.48 -3.39 7.94
C ALA A 12 6.47 -1.98 8.57
N PHE A 13 6.06 -0.95 7.81
CA PHE A 13 5.93 0.41 8.32
C PHE A 13 4.94 0.50 9.48
N VAL A 14 3.72 -0.06 9.32
CA VAL A 14 2.69 -0.05 10.36
C VAL A 14 3.18 -0.74 11.62
N GLN A 15 3.75 -1.94 11.49
CA GLN A 15 4.28 -2.69 12.63
C GLN A 15 5.36 -1.89 13.36
N THR A 16 6.34 -1.34 12.65
CA THR A 16 7.40 -0.54 13.27
C THR A 16 6.86 0.69 13.98
N MET A 17 5.87 1.38 13.41
CA MET A 17 5.27 2.56 14.07
C MET A 17 4.45 2.18 15.31
N VAL A 18 3.74 1.04 15.28
CA VAL A 18 3.05 0.50 16.46
C VAL A 18 4.03 0.11 17.56
N GLU A 19 5.17 -0.50 17.21
CA GLU A 19 6.27 -0.81 18.15
C GLU A 19 6.88 0.45 18.78
N HIS A 20 6.67 1.62 18.18
CA HIS A 20 7.04 2.93 18.70
C HIS A 20 5.87 3.67 19.39
N ASP A 21 4.82 2.97 19.77
CA ASP A 21 3.63 3.49 20.47
C ASP A 21 2.87 4.58 19.68
N ILE A 22 3.02 4.62 18.35
CA ILE A 22 2.22 5.52 17.51
C ILE A 22 0.82 4.92 17.34
N PRO A 23 -0.26 5.68 17.59
CA PRO A 23 -1.64 5.20 17.42
C PRO A 23 -1.89 4.73 15.98
N ILE A 24 -2.55 3.58 15.83
CA ILE A 24 -2.84 3.00 14.52
C ILE A 24 -3.65 3.95 13.63
N GLU A 25 -4.58 4.72 14.21
CA GLU A 25 -5.33 5.74 13.50
C GLU A 25 -4.44 6.85 12.91
N ALA A 26 -3.40 7.27 13.63
CA ALA A 26 -2.45 8.27 13.14
C ALA A 26 -1.59 7.71 12.00
N ILE A 27 -1.14 6.45 12.13
CA ILE A 27 -0.38 5.74 11.09
C ILE A 27 -1.19 5.61 9.80
N ILE A 28 -2.44 5.14 9.90
CA ILE A 28 -3.33 4.97 8.74
C ILE A 28 -3.75 6.31 8.14
N CYS A 29 -3.91 7.34 8.98
CA CYS A 29 -4.15 8.70 8.50
C CYS A 29 -3.00 9.19 7.62
N GLU A 30 -1.77 9.12 8.12
CA GLU A 30 -0.58 9.55 7.36
C GLU A 30 -0.41 8.72 6.07
N LEU A 31 -0.52 7.39 6.17
CA LEU A 31 -0.23 6.47 5.07
C LEU A 31 -1.30 6.49 3.97
N VAL A 32 -2.58 6.65 4.33
CA VAL A 32 -3.72 6.41 3.42
C VAL A 32 -4.74 7.54 3.42
N LEU A 33 -5.22 7.99 4.58
CA LEU A 33 -6.42 8.87 4.62
C LEU A 33 -6.11 10.35 4.37
N SER A 34 -4.88 10.80 4.60
CA SER A 34 -4.42 12.18 4.38
C SER A 34 -4.47 12.60 2.91
N GLY A 35 -4.40 11.63 1.99
CA GLY A 35 -4.24 11.86 0.56
C GLY A 35 -2.83 12.31 0.14
N GLU A 36 -1.84 12.35 1.05
CA GLU A 36 -0.47 12.78 0.70
C GLU A 36 0.21 11.83 -0.29
N VAL A 37 0.03 10.52 -0.11
CA VAL A 37 0.54 9.51 -1.05
C VAL A 37 -0.16 9.64 -2.41
N GLU A 38 -1.48 9.84 -2.42
CA GLU A 38 -2.27 10.08 -3.64
C GLU A 38 -1.76 11.33 -4.37
N ARG A 39 -1.59 12.44 -3.66
CA ARG A 39 -1.07 13.70 -4.20
C ARG A 39 0.31 13.52 -4.80
N THR A 40 1.19 12.78 -4.12
CA THR A 40 2.55 12.48 -4.60
C THR A 40 2.53 11.69 -5.90
N TYR A 41 1.71 10.64 -6.01
CA TYR A 41 1.58 9.86 -7.25
C TYR A 41 0.91 10.65 -8.37
N ARG A 42 -0.05 11.53 -8.05
CA ARG A 42 -0.64 12.46 -9.01
C ARG A 42 0.43 13.40 -9.59
N LEU A 43 1.26 14.00 -8.75
CA LEU A 43 2.36 14.87 -9.20
C LEU A 43 3.42 14.09 -9.97
N LEU A 44 3.76 12.87 -9.55
CA LEU A 44 4.67 11.99 -10.30
C LEU A 44 4.19 11.77 -11.74
N ARG A 45 2.88 11.54 -11.92
CA ARG A 45 2.27 11.40 -13.25
C ARG A 45 2.29 12.70 -14.05
N GLU A 46 2.07 13.84 -13.41
CA GLU A 46 1.91 15.14 -14.06
C GLU A 46 3.24 15.79 -14.44
N VAL A 47 4.26 15.70 -13.57
CA VAL A 47 5.52 16.44 -13.70
C VAL A 47 6.78 15.58 -13.52
N GLY A 48 6.63 14.28 -13.24
CA GLY A 48 7.74 13.36 -13.03
C GLY A 48 8.36 13.42 -11.63
N TYR A 49 9.23 12.46 -11.32
CA TYR A 49 9.79 12.26 -9.97
C TYR A 49 10.68 13.42 -9.50
N ALA A 50 11.51 13.97 -10.39
CA ALA A 50 12.43 15.04 -10.03
C ALA A 50 11.65 16.31 -9.63
N VAL A 51 10.76 16.78 -10.50
CA VAL A 51 9.99 18.01 -10.28
C VAL A 51 8.98 17.84 -9.15
N GLN A 52 8.32 16.68 -9.02
CA GLN A 52 7.38 16.50 -7.90
C GLN A 52 8.06 16.66 -6.54
N SER A 53 9.35 16.30 -6.42
CA SER A 53 10.07 16.37 -5.15
C SER A 53 10.23 17.82 -4.65
N GLU A 54 10.18 18.79 -5.57
CA GLU A 54 10.25 20.23 -5.25
C GLU A 54 8.98 20.75 -4.57
N PHE A 55 7.87 20.00 -4.64
CA PHE A 55 6.62 20.32 -3.92
C PHE A 55 6.66 19.88 -2.45
N HIS A 56 7.74 19.26 -1.97
CA HIS A 56 7.95 18.91 -0.57
C HIS A 56 8.82 19.96 0.15
N SER A 57 8.72 20.03 1.48
CA SER A 57 9.61 20.90 2.26
C SER A 57 11.08 20.49 2.11
N PRO A 58 12.04 21.41 2.25
CA PRO A 58 13.47 21.07 2.22
C PRO A 58 13.85 19.94 3.19
N THR A 59 13.24 19.91 4.37
CA THR A 59 13.44 18.83 5.36
C THR A 59 13.00 17.47 4.83
N SER A 60 11.83 17.40 4.18
CA SER A 60 11.32 16.16 3.58
C SER A 60 12.19 15.71 2.41
N GLN A 61 12.58 16.64 1.53
CA GLN A 61 13.50 16.36 0.42
C GLN A 61 14.83 15.77 0.91
N TYR A 62 15.48 16.43 1.88
CA TYR A 62 16.71 15.94 2.47
C TYR A 62 16.52 14.58 3.15
N GLY A 63 15.42 14.42 3.88
CA GLY A 63 15.03 13.17 4.54
C GLY A 63 15.00 11.98 3.58
N GLN A 64 14.27 12.14 2.48
CA GLN A 64 14.09 11.12 1.44
C GLN A 64 15.40 10.83 0.69
N LEU A 65 16.08 11.86 0.19
CA LEU A 65 17.27 11.70 -0.65
C LEU A 65 18.45 11.10 0.12
N SER A 66 18.71 11.54 1.36
CA SER A 66 19.82 11.04 2.17
C SER A 66 19.65 9.59 2.65
N ARG A 67 18.42 9.06 2.64
CA ARG A 67 18.11 7.68 3.10
C ARG A 67 17.77 6.73 1.97
N ARG A 68 17.66 7.20 0.72
CA ARG A 68 17.21 6.41 -0.42
C ARG A 68 17.93 5.06 -0.55
N GLY A 69 19.26 5.06 -0.41
CA GLY A 69 20.08 3.85 -0.56
C GLY A 69 20.02 2.86 0.62
N ARG A 70 19.30 3.19 1.71
CA ARG A 70 19.18 2.28 2.88
C ARG A 70 18.48 0.98 2.54
N TYR A 71 17.67 0.97 1.48
CA TYR A 71 16.89 -0.19 1.06
C TYR A 71 17.50 -0.94 -0.13
N ASP A 72 18.67 -0.52 -0.65
CA ASP A 72 19.27 -1.11 -1.86
C ASP A 72 19.65 -2.59 -1.70
N HIS A 73 19.79 -3.05 -0.45
CA HIS A 73 20.07 -4.45 -0.13
C HIS A 73 18.81 -5.35 -0.20
N LEU A 74 17.61 -4.78 -0.30
CA LEU A 74 16.38 -5.55 -0.42
C LEU A 74 16.21 -6.04 -1.87
N ASP A 75 16.23 -7.36 -2.06
CA ASP A 75 16.03 -7.97 -3.38
C ASP A 75 14.54 -8.17 -3.70
N VAL A 76 13.82 -7.05 -3.87
CA VAL A 76 12.42 -7.09 -4.34
C VAL A 76 12.35 -7.45 -5.83
N ARG A 77 13.42 -7.17 -6.58
CA ARG A 77 13.47 -7.35 -8.04
C ARG A 77 13.40 -8.82 -8.43
N SER A 78 14.01 -9.74 -7.68
CA SER A 78 13.99 -11.17 -8.00
C SER A 78 12.58 -11.75 -7.91
N THR A 79 11.86 -11.54 -6.80
CA THR A 79 10.47 -11.97 -6.68
C THR A 79 9.58 -11.33 -7.75
N MET A 80 9.79 -10.04 -8.05
CA MET A 80 9.03 -9.39 -9.12
C MET A 80 9.28 -10.00 -10.50
N ARG A 81 10.53 -10.40 -10.79
CA ARG A 81 10.86 -11.13 -12.02
C ARG A 81 10.18 -12.48 -12.07
N GLU A 82 10.30 -13.30 -11.02
CA GLU A 82 9.69 -14.64 -10.98
C GLU A 82 8.18 -14.57 -11.26
N LEU A 83 7.47 -13.67 -10.59
CA LEU A 83 6.04 -13.47 -10.82
C LEU A 83 5.71 -12.95 -12.23
N SER A 84 6.62 -12.19 -12.84
CA SER A 84 6.43 -11.70 -14.20
C SER A 84 6.70 -12.80 -15.23
N ASP A 85 7.70 -13.65 -14.98
CA ASP A 85 8.04 -14.81 -15.81
C ASP A 85 6.90 -15.84 -15.78
N ASP A 86 6.21 -16.02 -14.64
CA ASP A 86 4.99 -16.84 -14.53
C ASP A 86 3.82 -16.31 -15.37
N ILE A 87 3.68 -14.99 -15.42
CA ILE A 87 2.65 -14.33 -16.25
C ILE A 87 3.01 -14.49 -17.73
N GLU A 88 4.26 -14.18 -18.11
CA GLU A 88 4.73 -14.25 -19.48
C GLU A 88 4.67 -15.69 -20.03
N SER A 89 4.96 -16.70 -19.21
CA SER A 89 4.91 -18.09 -19.63
C SER A 89 3.50 -18.66 -19.75
N GLY A 90 2.45 -17.92 -19.35
CA GLY A 90 1.07 -18.39 -19.31
C GLY A 90 0.70 -19.27 -18.11
N ARG A 91 1.63 -19.55 -17.18
CA ARG A 91 1.36 -20.43 -16.02
C ARG A 91 0.25 -19.86 -15.14
N PHE A 92 0.28 -18.55 -14.93
CA PHE A 92 -0.77 -17.87 -14.16
C PHE A 92 -2.15 -17.94 -14.86
N ALA A 93 -2.17 -17.90 -16.20
CA ALA A 93 -3.42 -18.02 -16.95
C ALA A 93 -4.02 -19.43 -16.78
N ASP A 94 -3.20 -20.47 -16.90
CA ASP A 94 -3.62 -21.86 -16.67
C ASP A 94 -4.11 -22.08 -15.23
N GLU A 95 -3.40 -21.52 -14.23
CA GLU A 95 -3.81 -21.55 -12.82
C GLU A 95 -5.17 -20.85 -12.62
N TRP A 96 -5.35 -19.68 -13.23
CA TRP A 96 -6.59 -18.92 -13.11
C TRP A 96 -7.78 -19.61 -13.78
N ASP A 97 -7.58 -20.22 -14.94
CA ASP A 97 -8.62 -20.99 -15.63
C ASP A 97 -9.05 -22.20 -14.80
N ALA A 98 -8.09 -22.94 -14.22
CA ALA A 98 -8.39 -24.07 -13.34
C ALA A 98 -9.15 -23.64 -12.07
N GLU A 99 -8.74 -22.53 -11.45
CA GLU A 99 -9.41 -21.97 -10.27
C GLU A 99 -10.84 -21.50 -10.59
N ARG A 100 -11.04 -20.86 -11.76
CA ARG A 100 -12.37 -20.47 -12.24
C ARG A 100 -13.26 -21.69 -12.45
N ASP A 101 -12.74 -22.71 -13.15
CA ASP A 101 -13.51 -23.90 -13.50
C ASP A 101 -13.87 -24.73 -12.25
N ALA A 102 -13.06 -24.62 -11.18
CA ALA A 102 -13.34 -25.19 -9.85
C ALA A 102 -14.32 -24.35 -9.00
N GLY A 103 -14.74 -23.16 -9.47
CA GLY A 103 -15.69 -22.30 -8.75
C GLY A 103 -15.06 -21.39 -7.68
N TYR A 104 -13.79 -21.02 -7.84
CA TYR A 104 -13.06 -20.07 -6.98
C TYR A 104 -12.81 -20.48 -5.50
N PRO A 105 -12.50 -21.75 -5.18
CA PRO A 105 -12.28 -22.16 -3.79
C PRO A 105 -11.07 -21.47 -3.15
N ARG A 106 -9.96 -21.34 -3.86
CA ARG A 106 -8.73 -20.71 -3.36
C ARG A 106 -8.89 -19.20 -3.25
N LEU A 107 -9.50 -18.54 -4.24
CA LEU A 107 -9.78 -17.10 -4.16
C LEU A 107 -10.70 -16.78 -2.97
N THR A 108 -11.69 -17.65 -2.70
CA THR A 108 -12.55 -17.50 -1.52
C THR A 108 -11.76 -17.61 -0.23
N ALA A 109 -10.87 -18.59 -0.10
CA ALA A 109 -9.98 -18.73 1.05
C ALA A 109 -9.05 -17.52 1.23
N LEU A 110 -8.41 -17.05 0.14
CA LEU A 110 -7.52 -15.88 0.16
C LEU A 110 -8.27 -14.59 0.56
N LYS A 111 -9.52 -14.43 0.11
CA LYS A 111 -10.37 -13.30 0.55
C LYS A 111 -10.70 -13.40 2.03
N ALA A 112 -11.00 -14.59 2.54
CA ALA A 112 -11.26 -14.77 3.97
C ALA A 112 -10.02 -14.45 4.82
N GLU A 113 -8.83 -14.86 4.35
CA GLU A 113 -7.56 -14.64 5.03
C GLU A 113 -7.11 -13.18 5.00
N TYR A 114 -7.13 -12.52 3.84
CA TYR A 114 -6.50 -11.20 3.65
C TYR A 114 -7.47 -10.04 3.48
N ALA A 115 -8.76 -10.29 3.24
CA ALA A 115 -9.76 -9.27 2.93
C ALA A 115 -11.15 -9.59 3.52
N GLY A 116 -11.16 -10.26 4.67
CA GLY A 116 -12.35 -10.74 5.35
C GLY A 116 -13.20 -9.62 5.97
N ALA A 117 -14.34 -9.99 6.57
CA ALA A 117 -15.29 -9.04 7.13
C ALA A 117 -14.66 -8.11 8.18
N ALA A 118 -13.83 -8.64 9.09
CA ALA A 118 -13.20 -7.85 10.14
C ALA A 118 -12.32 -6.71 9.58
N VAL A 119 -11.54 -6.98 8.53
CA VAL A 119 -10.72 -5.95 7.87
C VAL A 119 -11.61 -4.89 7.22
N ARG A 120 -12.66 -5.32 6.51
CA ARG A 120 -13.60 -4.42 5.82
C ARG A 120 -14.36 -3.52 6.80
N ASP A 121 -14.84 -4.06 7.90
CA ASP A 121 -15.61 -3.31 8.90
C ASP A 121 -14.72 -2.29 9.59
N TYR A 122 -13.49 -2.67 9.94
CA TYR A 122 -12.49 -1.76 10.50
C TYR A 122 -12.14 -0.62 9.54
N GLU A 123 -11.88 -0.92 8.27
CA GLU A 123 -11.60 0.11 7.25
C GLU A 123 -12.80 1.04 7.03
N ALA A 124 -14.02 0.51 6.99
CA ALA A 124 -15.23 1.29 6.82
C ALA A 124 -15.46 2.27 7.99
N GLU A 125 -15.23 1.81 9.22
CA GLU A 125 -15.32 2.64 10.42
C GLU A 125 -14.27 3.77 10.39
N LEU A 126 -13.00 3.42 10.12
CA LEU A 126 -11.92 4.41 10.01
C LEU A 126 -12.20 5.46 8.94
N ARG A 127 -12.66 5.04 7.76
CA ARG A 127 -12.99 5.98 6.66
C ARG A 127 -14.16 6.90 7.01
N THR A 128 -15.11 6.42 7.80
CA THR A 128 -16.23 7.25 8.29
C THR A 128 -15.74 8.30 9.28
N ARG A 129 -14.84 7.91 10.19
CA ARG A 129 -14.33 8.78 11.25
C ARG A 129 -13.25 9.76 10.79
N LEU A 130 -12.37 9.34 9.89
CA LEU A 130 -11.10 10.02 9.56
C LEU A 130 -10.84 10.17 8.06
N GLY A 131 -11.69 9.61 7.20
CA GLY A 131 -11.51 9.68 5.75
C GLY A 131 -11.92 11.02 5.13
N PRO A 132 -11.81 11.18 3.80
CA PRO A 132 -12.11 12.45 3.11
C PRO A 132 -13.55 12.97 3.29
N GLY A 133 -14.48 12.07 3.61
CA GLY A 133 -15.89 12.39 3.89
C GLY A 133 -16.22 12.52 5.37
N ALA A 134 -15.22 12.40 6.26
CA ALA A 134 -15.43 12.58 7.68
C ALA A 134 -15.89 14.03 7.93
N THR A 135 -17.14 14.20 8.32
CA THR A 135 -17.57 15.49 8.87
C THR A 135 -16.81 15.67 10.16
N ALA A 136 -16.04 16.75 10.28
CA ALA A 136 -15.50 17.16 11.57
C ALA A 136 -16.66 17.14 12.54
N HIS A 137 -16.69 16.15 13.45
CA HIS A 137 -17.61 16.21 14.57
C HIS A 137 -17.14 17.44 15.31
N ALA A 138 -17.84 18.55 15.08
CA ALA A 138 -17.52 19.84 15.65
C ALA A 138 -17.32 19.58 17.14
N ALA A 139 -16.07 19.77 17.58
CA ALA A 139 -15.76 19.90 18.98
C ALA A 139 -16.59 21.09 19.46
N GLY A 140 -17.72 20.77 20.09
CA GLY A 140 -18.56 21.67 20.87
C GLY A 140 -18.50 21.22 22.31
#